data_AF-A0A7S3SST4-F1
#
_entry.id   AF-A0A7S3SST4-F1
#
_cell.length_a   1.000
_cell.length_b   1.000
_cell.length_c   1.000
_cell.angle_alpha   90.00
_cell.angle_beta   90.00
_cell.angle_gamma   90.00
#
_symmetry.space_group_name_H-M   'P 1'
#
loop_
_entity.id
_entity.type
_entity.pdbx_description
1 polymer ?
#
loop_
_entity_poly.entity_id
_entity_poly.type
_entity_poly.pdbx_seq_one_letter_code
_entity_poly.pdbx_strand_id
1 'polypeptide(L)'
;FPSSAEGPEHVMGPLSARSALFAYWRGLAICAAGGKYSRLCSALPHLTPQERLCIYSLALHLRLFGDGHYRSGTFQNDLAKNLRNVALPATGVPLSVFCSCRPLALLFAWLLLPLAALVAAVRRPSSGGGSLGGAFASSLLSDWSWFHYWRLNCVLASYHALATSDPGYGLEDSLLSLARACGEPSRNLPRALPEPSP
;
A
#
# COMPACT_ATOMS: atom_id res chain seq x y z
N PHE A 1 14.45 -29.75 -10.56
CA PHE A 1 14.20 -29.29 -11.95
C PHE A 1 13.42 -27.99 -11.91
N PRO A 2 14.04 -26.82 -12.08
CA PRO A 2 13.28 -25.60 -12.29
C PRO A 2 12.84 -25.57 -13.76
N SER A 3 11.53 -25.57 -13.98
CA SER A 3 10.92 -25.37 -15.29
C SER A 3 11.02 -23.89 -15.64
N SER A 4 11.80 -23.62 -16.68
CA SER A 4 11.88 -22.36 -17.39
C SER A 4 10.49 -21.89 -17.79
N ALA A 5 10.06 -20.75 -17.24
CA ALA A 5 8.95 -19.97 -17.76
C ALA A 5 9.34 -18.48 -17.69
N GLU A 6 10.49 -18.15 -18.29
CA GLU A 6 10.75 -16.79 -18.72
C GLU A 6 9.84 -16.52 -19.92
N GLY A 7 8.64 -16.01 -19.63
CA GLY A 7 7.84 -15.33 -20.64
C GLY A 7 8.64 -14.12 -21.15
N PRO A 8 8.38 -13.64 -22.38
CA PRO A 8 9.11 -12.51 -22.92
C PRO A 8 8.96 -11.34 -21.94
N GLU A 9 10.06 -10.92 -21.33
CA GLU A 9 10.14 -9.60 -20.71
C GLU A 9 9.93 -8.61 -21.85
N HIS A 10 8.67 -8.26 -22.08
CA HIS A 10 8.32 -7.12 -22.88
C HIS A 10 8.90 -5.93 -22.11
N VAL A 11 10.12 -5.55 -22.49
CA VAL A 11 10.76 -4.31 -22.04
C VAL A 11 9.94 -3.18 -22.66
N MET A 12 8.80 -2.91 -22.04
CA MET A 12 8.01 -1.75 -22.36
C MET A 12 8.84 -0.54 -21.97
N GLY A 13 9.02 0.38 -22.93
CA GLY A 13 9.64 1.67 -22.67
C GLY A 13 8.94 2.39 -21.51
N PRO A 14 9.65 3.32 -20.85
CA PRO A 14 9.13 4.02 -19.67
C PRO A 14 7.77 4.66 -19.99
N LEU A 15 6.78 4.44 -19.12
CA LEU A 15 5.47 5.04 -19.25
C LEU A 15 5.57 6.56 -19.31
N SER A 16 4.83 7.18 -20.23
CA SER A 16 4.68 8.63 -20.23
C SER A 16 3.93 9.08 -18.96
N ALA A 17 4.18 10.31 -18.50
CA ALA A 17 3.48 10.86 -17.34
C ALA A 17 1.95 10.81 -17.50
N ARG A 18 1.45 11.12 -18.70
CA ARG A 18 0.01 11.11 -19.00
C ARG A 18 -0.56 9.69 -18.93
N SER A 19 0.14 8.73 -19.51
CA SER A 19 -0.26 7.31 -19.48
C SER A 19 -0.28 6.79 -18.06
N ALA A 20 0.75 7.10 -17.25
CA ALA A 20 0.84 6.68 -15.86
C ALA A 20 -0.29 7.27 -15.00
N LEU A 21 -0.54 8.59 -15.12
CA LEU A 21 -1.60 9.26 -14.38
C LEU A 21 -2.99 8.73 -14.76
N PHE A 22 -3.24 8.53 -16.05
CA PHE A 22 -4.49 7.95 -16.52
C PHE A 22 -4.67 6.51 -16.02
N ALA A 23 -3.63 5.68 -16.08
CA ALA A 23 -3.67 4.30 -15.58
C ALA A 23 -3.93 4.27 -14.06
N TYR A 24 -3.26 5.14 -13.30
CA TYR A 24 -3.46 5.32 -11.86
C TYR A 24 -4.92 5.64 -11.52
N TRP A 25 -5.47 6.71 -12.11
CA TRP A 25 -6.86 7.12 -11.87
C TRP A 25 -7.87 6.09 -12.35
N ARG A 26 -7.68 5.51 -13.53
CA ARG A 26 -8.56 4.45 -14.05
C ARG A 26 -8.54 3.24 -13.14
N GLY A 27 -7.37 2.82 -12.67
CA GLY A 27 -7.25 1.69 -11.75
C GLY A 27 -7.90 1.97 -10.39
N LEU A 28 -7.72 3.17 -9.84
CA LEU A 28 -8.43 3.60 -8.63
C LEU A 28 -9.95 3.63 -8.83
N ALA A 29 -10.46 4.14 -9.95
CA ALA A 29 -11.91 4.12 -10.26
C ALA A 29 -12.47 2.70 -10.33
N ILE A 30 -11.79 1.80 -11.06
CA ILE A 30 -12.20 0.39 -11.17
C ILE A 30 -12.29 -0.24 -9.78
N CYS A 31 -11.30 0.04 -8.92
CA CYS A 31 -11.28 -0.52 -7.59
C CYS A 31 -12.29 0.17 -6.65
N ALA A 32 -12.53 1.47 -6.77
CA ALA A 32 -13.58 2.17 -6.03
C ALA A 32 -14.97 1.62 -6.37
N ALA A 33 -15.20 1.19 -7.62
CA ALA A 33 -16.41 0.50 -8.08
C ALA A 33 -16.47 -1.00 -7.70
N GLY A 34 -15.67 -1.45 -6.72
CA GLY A 34 -15.66 -2.84 -6.25
C GLY A 34 -14.91 -3.85 -7.13
N GLY A 35 -14.16 -3.41 -8.14
CA GLY A 35 -13.42 -4.30 -9.04
C GLY A 35 -12.30 -5.11 -8.36
N LYS A 36 -12.29 -6.44 -8.50
CA LYS A 36 -11.21 -7.30 -7.99
C LYS A 36 -9.88 -7.07 -8.73
N TYR A 37 -8.77 -7.54 -8.15
CA TYR A 37 -7.44 -7.45 -8.77
C TYR A 37 -7.39 -8.02 -10.20
N SER A 38 -8.10 -9.12 -10.47
CA SER A 38 -8.21 -9.69 -11.82
C SER A 38 -8.78 -8.69 -12.85
N ARG A 39 -9.79 -7.91 -12.47
CA ARG A 39 -10.37 -6.86 -13.33
C ARG A 39 -9.36 -5.74 -13.61
N LEU A 40 -8.52 -5.40 -12.62
CA LEU A 40 -7.44 -4.44 -12.81
C LEU A 40 -6.40 -4.96 -13.81
N CYS A 41 -6.02 -6.24 -13.71
CA CYS A 41 -5.12 -6.89 -14.66
C CYS A 41 -5.67 -6.86 -16.09
N SER A 42 -6.95 -7.19 -16.29
CA SER A 42 -7.58 -7.15 -17.62
C SER A 42 -7.72 -5.73 -18.17
N ALA A 43 -7.98 -4.74 -17.31
CA ALA A 43 -8.19 -3.36 -17.74
C ALA A 43 -6.89 -2.59 -18.01
N LEU A 44 -5.79 -2.96 -17.35
CA LEU A 44 -4.48 -2.33 -17.45
C LEU A 44 -3.40 -3.41 -17.70
N PRO A 45 -3.46 -4.13 -18.83
CA PRO A 45 -2.53 -5.24 -19.11
C PRO A 45 -1.10 -4.74 -19.35
N HIS A 46 -0.94 -3.51 -19.83
CA HIS A 46 0.33 -2.85 -20.10
C HIS A 46 1.12 -2.46 -18.85
N LEU A 47 0.51 -2.45 -17.67
CA LEU A 47 1.26 -2.22 -16.43
C LEU A 47 2.01 -3.49 -16.01
N THR A 48 3.07 -3.34 -15.24
CA THR A 48 3.70 -4.47 -14.55
C THR A 48 2.82 -4.97 -13.39
N PRO A 49 3.01 -6.20 -12.89
CA PRO A 49 2.31 -6.69 -11.70
C PRO A 49 2.52 -5.78 -10.48
N GLN A 50 3.74 -5.26 -10.36
CA GLN A 50 4.13 -4.31 -9.32
C GLN A 50 3.31 -3.01 -9.38
N GLU A 51 3.25 -2.36 -10.53
CA GLU A 51 2.47 -1.12 -10.69
C GLU A 51 0.97 -1.33 -10.44
N ARG A 52 0.43 -2.49 -10.84
CA ARG A 52 -0.96 -2.85 -10.51
C ARG A 52 -1.16 -3.08 -9.02
N LEU A 53 -0.21 -3.72 -8.35
CA LEU A 53 -0.26 -3.93 -6.90
C LEU A 53 -0.22 -2.59 -6.14
N CYS A 54 0.59 -1.63 -6.60
CA CYS A 54 0.62 -0.27 -6.07
C CYS A 54 -0.79 0.35 -6.07
N ILE A 55 -1.45 0.35 -7.23
CA ILE A 55 -2.81 0.90 -7.37
C ILE A 55 -3.82 0.12 -6.52
N TYR A 56 -3.77 -1.22 -6.58
CA TYR A 56 -4.74 -2.07 -5.90
C TYR A 56 -4.65 -1.96 -4.38
N SER A 57 -3.43 -1.96 -3.83
CA SER A 57 -3.20 -1.81 -2.39
C SER A 57 -3.73 -0.48 -1.88
N LEU A 58 -3.51 0.62 -2.61
CA LEU A 58 -4.08 1.92 -2.27
C LEU A 58 -5.61 1.91 -2.29
N ALA A 59 -6.21 1.30 -3.31
CA ALA A 59 -7.66 1.16 -3.35
C ALA A 59 -8.20 0.28 -2.21
N LEU A 60 -7.44 -0.73 -1.78
CA LEU A 60 -7.80 -1.58 -0.65
C LEU A 60 -7.83 -0.78 0.66
N HIS A 61 -6.92 0.17 0.87
CA HIS A 61 -6.98 1.10 2.02
C HIS A 61 -8.31 1.87 2.04
N LEU A 62 -8.74 2.37 0.88
CA LEU A 62 -10.00 3.11 0.76
C LEU A 62 -11.22 2.20 0.98
N ARG A 63 -11.16 0.92 0.60
CA ARG A 63 -12.25 -0.02 0.86
C ARG A 63 -12.37 -0.34 2.35
N LEU A 64 -11.26 -0.73 2.96
CA LEU A 64 -11.21 -1.12 4.37
C LEU A 64 -11.41 0.05 5.32
N PHE A 65 -11.38 1.29 4.84
CA PHE A 65 -11.41 2.51 5.65
C PHE A 65 -12.42 2.47 6.82
N GLY A 66 -13.66 2.05 6.56
CA GLY A 66 -14.71 1.98 7.58
C GLY A 66 -14.85 0.61 8.27
N ASP A 67 -14.09 -0.39 7.83
CA ASP A 67 -14.23 -1.77 8.29
C ASP A 67 -13.54 -1.98 9.64
N GLY A 68 -13.97 -3.04 10.33
CA GLY A 68 -13.43 -3.44 11.63
C GLY A 68 -11.93 -3.70 11.58
N HIS A 69 -11.20 -3.25 12.60
CA HIS A 69 -9.77 -3.48 12.74
C HIS A 69 -9.44 -4.19 14.05
N TYR A 70 -8.61 -5.24 13.97
CA TYR A 70 -8.26 -6.13 15.09
C TYR A 70 -7.64 -5.42 16.30
N ARG A 71 -7.04 -4.23 16.11
CA ARG A 71 -6.39 -3.45 17.19
C ARG A 71 -7.09 -2.15 17.58
N SER A 72 -7.82 -1.53 16.66
CA SER A 72 -8.18 -0.09 16.76
C SER A 72 -9.66 0.20 16.50
N GLY A 73 -10.50 -0.82 16.51
CA GLY A 73 -11.93 -0.71 16.21
C GLY A 73 -12.20 -0.60 14.71
N THR A 74 -11.62 0.41 14.05
CA THR A 74 -11.71 0.60 12.58
C THR A 74 -10.34 0.76 11.93
N PHE A 75 -10.23 0.41 10.64
CA PHE A 75 -8.99 0.57 9.89
C PHE A 75 -8.59 2.05 9.79
N GLN A 76 -9.57 2.94 9.62
CA GLN A 76 -9.37 4.38 9.64
C GLN A 76 -8.70 4.87 10.94
N ASN A 77 -9.17 4.41 12.09
CA ASN A 77 -8.57 4.77 13.38
C ASN A 77 -7.14 4.25 13.51
N ASP A 78 -6.88 3.04 13.03
CA ASP A 78 -5.52 2.49 13.03
C ASP A 78 -4.58 3.32 12.15
N LEU A 79 -5.01 3.61 10.93
CA LEU A 79 -4.27 4.42 9.97
C LEU A 79 -3.98 5.82 10.52
N ALA A 80 -4.97 6.47 11.16
CA ALA A 80 -4.79 7.77 11.79
C ALA A 80 -3.77 7.75 12.94
N LYS A 81 -3.81 6.72 13.81
CA LYS A 81 -2.85 6.55 14.90
C LYS A 81 -1.43 6.34 14.37
N ASN A 82 -1.26 5.51 13.34
CA ASN A 82 0.04 5.23 12.76
C ASN A 82 0.65 6.44 12.03
N LEU A 83 -0.20 7.22 11.34
CA LEU A 83 0.24 8.35 10.51
C LEU A 83 0.31 9.69 11.26
N ARG A 84 0.04 9.73 12.57
CA ARG A 84 0.04 10.98 13.37
C ARG A 84 1.40 11.68 13.44
N ASN A 85 2.49 10.91 13.34
CA ASN A 85 3.86 11.41 13.42
C ASN A 85 4.55 11.48 12.05
N VAL A 86 3.82 11.19 10.97
CA VAL A 86 4.33 11.30 9.60
C VAL A 86 3.71 12.54 8.98
N ALA A 87 4.51 13.58 8.77
CA ALA A 87 4.03 14.83 8.18
C ALA A 87 4.27 14.86 6.68
N LEU A 88 3.37 15.55 5.96
CA LEU A 88 3.62 15.95 4.58
C LEU A 88 4.85 16.87 4.54
N PRO A 89 5.89 16.52 3.76
CA PRO A 89 7.11 17.31 3.68
C PRO A 89 6.82 18.78 3.38
N ALA A 90 7.53 19.68 4.06
CA ALA A 90 7.42 21.15 3.91
C ALA A 90 6.07 21.79 4.31
N THR A 91 5.07 21.03 4.77
CA THR A 91 3.79 21.60 5.23
C THR A 91 3.59 21.51 6.74
N GLY A 92 4.24 20.54 7.39
CA GLY A 92 4.01 20.23 8.80
C GLY A 92 2.63 19.58 9.08
N VAL A 93 1.81 19.35 8.05
CA VAL A 93 0.49 18.74 8.19
C VAL A 93 0.65 17.23 8.43
N PRO A 94 0.17 16.67 9.55
CA PRO A 94 0.20 15.23 9.79
C PRO A 94 -0.64 14.46 8.77
N LEU A 95 -0.15 13.33 8.29
CA LEU A 95 -0.88 12.46 7.37
C LEU A 95 -2.15 11.88 8.00
N SER A 96 -2.22 11.82 9.33
CA SER A 96 -3.45 11.45 10.07
C SER A 96 -4.64 12.35 9.76
N VAL A 97 -4.43 13.62 9.37
CA VAL A 97 -5.52 14.53 8.97
C VAL A 97 -6.33 13.94 7.82
N PHE A 98 -5.65 13.36 6.82
CA PHE A 98 -6.30 12.74 5.66
C PHE A 98 -6.98 11.41 6.00
N CYS A 99 -6.73 10.89 7.19
CA CYS A 99 -7.38 9.69 7.72
C CYS A 99 -8.60 10.04 8.59
N SER A 100 -8.96 11.31 8.77
CA SER A 100 -10.08 11.68 9.66
C SER A 100 -11.44 11.30 9.09
N CYS A 101 -11.59 11.35 7.76
CA CYS A 101 -12.83 10.97 7.08
C CYS A 101 -12.56 10.52 5.64
N ARG A 102 -13.53 9.79 5.07
CA ARG A 102 -13.41 9.19 3.73
C ARG A 102 -13.18 10.23 2.62
N PRO A 103 -13.84 11.41 2.59
CA PRO A 103 -13.56 12.43 1.59
C PRO A 103 -12.11 12.91 1.58
N LEU A 104 -11.49 13.09 2.75
CA LEU A 104 -10.09 13.50 2.83
C LEU A 104 -9.13 12.40 2.38
N ALA A 105 -9.45 11.13 2.68
CA ALA A 105 -8.69 10.00 2.18
C ALA A 105 -8.77 9.89 0.64
N LEU A 106 -9.94 10.16 0.07
CA LEU A 106 -10.13 10.24 -1.38
C LEU A 106 -9.37 11.42 -1.99
N LEU A 107 -9.44 12.62 -1.39
CA LEU A 107 -8.64 13.77 -1.82
C LEU A 107 -7.15 13.43 -1.85
N PHE A 108 -6.65 12.75 -0.81
CA PHE A 108 -5.27 12.33 -0.75
C PHE A 108 -4.91 11.35 -1.87
N ALA A 109 -5.72 10.31 -2.06
CA ALA A 109 -5.49 9.29 -3.08
C ALA A 109 -5.57 9.86 -4.51
N TRP A 110 -6.58 10.67 -4.81
CA TRP A 110 -6.86 11.14 -6.16
C TRP A 110 -6.00 12.33 -6.59
N LEU A 111 -5.58 13.17 -5.65
CA LEU A 111 -4.87 14.42 -5.95
C LEU A 111 -3.50 14.50 -5.28
N LEU A 112 -3.43 14.35 -3.96
CA LEU A 112 -2.18 14.63 -3.24
C LEU A 112 -1.08 13.61 -3.52
N LEU A 113 -1.41 12.34 -3.73
CA LEU A 113 -0.42 11.32 -4.13
C LEU A 113 0.19 11.61 -5.52
N PRO A 114 -0.59 11.89 -6.58
CA PRO A 114 -0.03 12.39 -7.84
C PRO A 114 0.84 13.64 -7.68
N LEU A 115 0.42 14.62 -6.86
CA LEU A 115 1.23 15.82 -6.62
C LEU A 115 2.54 15.48 -5.88
N ALA A 116 2.51 14.59 -4.89
CA ALA A 116 3.70 14.12 -4.20
C ALA A 116 4.66 13.40 -5.15
N ALA A 117 4.15 12.57 -6.07
CA ALA A 117 4.94 11.93 -7.11
C ALA A 117 5.59 12.94 -8.07
N LEU A 118 4.89 14.03 -8.40
CA LEU A 118 5.45 15.13 -9.20
C LEU A 118 6.56 15.86 -8.46
N VAL A 119 6.37 16.20 -7.19
CA VAL A 119 7.41 16.81 -6.36
C VAL A 119 8.63 15.89 -6.27
N ALA A 120 8.43 14.59 -6.06
CA ALA A 120 9.51 13.60 -6.03
C ALA A 120 10.28 13.54 -7.37
N ALA A 121 9.56 13.61 -8.50
CA ALA A 121 10.15 13.63 -9.83
C ALA A 121 10.99 14.89 -10.09
N VAL A 122 10.51 16.07 -9.69
CA VAL A 122 11.22 17.35 -9.83
C VAL A 122 12.48 17.40 -8.95
N ARG A 123 12.43 16.80 -7.76
CA ARG A 123 13.57 16.76 -6.83
C ARG A 123 14.59 15.67 -7.16
N ARG A 124 14.32 14.82 -8.17
CA ARG A 124 15.25 13.75 -8.56
C ARG A 124 16.50 14.38 -9.21
N PRO A 125 17.72 14.03 -8.77
CA PRO A 125 18.95 14.57 -9.35
C PRO A 125 19.04 14.29 -10.85
N SER A 126 19.44 15.32 -11.63
CA SER A 126 19.54 15.26 -13.10
C SER A 126 20.64 14.31 -13.61
N SER A 127 21.50 13.81 -12.72
CA SER A 127 22.60 12.88 -13.04
C SER A 127 22.13 11.51 -13.55
N GLY A 128 20.84 11.19 -13.45
CA GLY A 128 20.26 9.92 -13.92
C GLY A 128 19.77 9.89 -15.37
N GLY A 129 19.92 10.97 -16.15
CA GLY A 129 19.62 10.97 -17.60
C GLY A 129 18.15 10.73 -18.01
N GLY A 130 17.20 10.73 -17.07
CA GLY A 130 15.78 10.44 -17.31
C GLY A 130 14.94 11.70 -17.60
N SER A 131 13.87 11.54 -18.37
CA SER A 131 12.88 12.61 -18.55
C SER A 131 12.05 12.83 -17.28
N LEU A 132 11.62 14.07 -17.02
CA LEU A 132 10.71 14.39 -15.91
C LEU A 132 9.44 13.51 -15.95
N GLY A 133 8.93 13.23 -17.15
CA GLY A 133 7.75 12.41 -17.33
C GLY A 133 7.95 10.95 -16.90
N GLY A 134 9.11 10.36 -17.21
CA GLY A 134 9.48 9.03 -16.75
C GLY A 134 9.70 9.00 -15.23
N ALA A 135 10.38 10.01 -14.67
CA ALA A 135 10.58 10.10 -13.22
C ALA A 135 9.25 10.24 -12.45
N PHE A 136 8.28 10.99 -13.00
CA PHE A 136 6.93 11.08 -12.46
C PHE A 136 6.20 9.74 -12.53
N ALA A 137 6.20 9.09 -13.70
CA ALA A 137 5.55 7.80 -13.87
C ALA A 137 6.09 6.75 -12.88
N SER A 138 7.41 6.67 -12.74
CA SER A 138 8.04 5.78 -11.76
C SER A 138 7.69 6.16 -10.32
N SER A 139 7.66 7.45 -9.97
CA SER A 139 7.32 7.87 -8.60
C SER A 139 5.85 7.63 -8.25
N LEU A 140 4.96 7.66 -9.24
CA LEU A 140 3.53 7.45 -9.05
C LEU A 140 3.16 5.97 -8.96
N LEU A 141 3.71 5.13 -9.84
CA LEU A 141 3.30 3.74 -10.00
C LEU A 141 4.29 2.73 -9.43
N SER A 142 5.56 3.11 -9.31
CA SER A 142 6.68 2.19 -9.03
C SER A 142 7.55 2.66 -7.87
N ASP A 143 7.05 3.55 -7.01
CA ASP A 143 7.76 3.94 -5.78
C ASP A 143 7.61 2.84 -4.74
N TRP A 144 8.63 1.98 -4.66
CA TRP A 144 8.80 0.93 -3.65
C TRP A 144 9.62 1.44 -2.46
N SER A 145 9.29 2.65 -2.00
CA SER A 145 9.90 3.22 -0.81
C SER A 145 9.52 2.41 0.45
N TRP A 146 10.28 2.62 1.54
CA TRP A 146 9.95 2.03 2.84
C TRP A 146 8.49 2.32 3.23
N PHE A 147 7.99 3.52 2.91
CA PHE A 147 6.64 3.95 3.24
C PHE A 147 5.59 3.18 2.43
N HIS A 148 5.88 2.83 1.18
CA HIS A 148 5.01 1.95 0.41
C HIS A 148 4.91 0.57 1.06
N TYR A 149 6.05 -0.08 1.34
CA TYR A 149 6.06 -1.40 1.96
C TYR A 149 5.37 -1.41 3.32
N TRP A 150 5.60 -0.37 4.12
CA TRP A 150 4.91 -0.19 5.39
C TRP A 150 3.38 -0.15 5.21
N ARG A 151 2.87 0.72 4.31
CA ARG A 151 1.41 0.78 4.00
C ARG A 151 0.87 -0.53 3.46
N LEU A 152 1.61 -1.19 2.57
CA LEU A 152 1.22 -2.47 1.99
C LEU A 152 1.08 -3.54 3.09
N ASN A 153 2.03 -3.63 4.02
CA ASN A 153 1.94 -4.53 5.16
C ASN A 153 0.73 -4.23 6.03
N CYS A 154 0.50 -2.96 6.38
CA CYS A 154 -0.67 -2.57 7.17
C CYS A 154 -1.97 -3.04 6.52
N VAL A 155 -2.18 -2.76 5.23
CA VAL A 155 -3.44 -3.12 4.56
C VAL A 155 -3.58 -4.63 4.37
N LEU A 156 -2.49 -5.36 4.13
CA LEU A 156 -2.53 -6.81 3.98
C LEU A 156 -2.84 -7.50 5.32
N ALA A 157 -2.21 -7.07 6.41
CA ALA A 157 -2.49 -7.58 7.75
C ALA A 157 -3.96 -7.35 8.13
N SER A 158 -4.47 -6.12 7.97
CA SER A 158 -5.87 -5.82 8.24
C SER A 158 -6.84 -6.59 7.34
N TYR A 159 -6.52 -6.71 6.04
CA TYR A 159 -7.35 -7.46 5.09
C TYR A 159 -7.41 -8.94 5.45
N HIS A 160 -6.26 -9.53 5.80
CA HIS A 160 -6.19 -10.93 6.19
C HIS A 160 -6.90 -11.18 7.52
N ALA A 161 -6.68 -10.33 8.53
CA ALA A 161 -7.37 -10.42 9.82
C ALA A 161 -8.89 -10.37 9.63
N LEU A 162 -9.39 -9.46 8.78
CA LEU A 162 -10.81 -9.37 8.45
C LEU A 162 -11.33 -10.61 7.72
N ALA A 163 -10.56 -11.16 6.78
CA ALA A 163 -10.95 -12.33 6.00
C ALA A 163 -10.95 -13.63 6.82
N THR A 164 -10.11 -13.71 7.85
CA THR A 164 -9.95 -14.91 8.69
C THR A 164 -10.66 -14.82 10.04
N SER A 165 -11.16 -13.63 10.39
CA SER A 165 -11.72 -13.33 11.71
C SER A 165 -10.76 -13.66 12.86
N ASP A 166 -9.44 -13.59 12.62
CA ASP A 166 -8.42 -13.93 13.61
C ASP A 166 -8.31 -12.81 14.68
N PRO A 167 -8.70 -13.06 15.95
CA PRO A 167 -8.60 -12.07 17.00
C PRO A 167 -7.13 -11.77 17.32
N GLY A 168 -6.75 -10.50 17.22
CA GLY A 168 -5.40 -10.03 17.54
C GLY A 168 -4.33 -10.31 16.47
N TYR A 169 -4.71 -10.92 15.34
CA TYR A 169 -3.84 -11.24 14.20
C TYR A 169 -2.48 -11.83 14.61
N GLY A 170 -2.47 -13.06 15.13
CA GLY A 170 -1.29 -13.67 15.75
C GLY A 170 -0.09 -13.87 14.81
N LEU A 171 -0.27 -13.71 13.50
CA LEU A 171 0.82 -13.69 12.51
C LEU A 171 1.67 -12.42 12.55
N GLU A 172 1.18 -11.31 13.14
CA GLU A 172 1.97 -10.09 13.32
C GLU A 172 3.07 -10.26 14.38
N ASP A 173 2.89 -11.19 15.33
CA ASP A 173 3.94 -11.54 16.29
C ASP A 173 5.04 -12.35 15.58
N SER A 174 6.04 -11.61 15.10
CA SER A 174 7.17 -12.15 14.36
C SER A 174 8.00 -13.12 15.20
N LEU A 175 8.07 -12.92 16.52
CA LEU A 175 8.79 -13.80 17.43
C LEU A 175 8.02 -15.10 17.66
N LEU A 176 6.71 -15.02 17.84
CA LEU A 176 5.85 -16.20 17.97
C LEU A 176 5.84 -17.03 16.68
N SER A 177 5.78 -16.35 15.54
CA SER A 177 5.88 -16.95 14.21
C SER A 177 7.22 -17.67 13.99
N LEU A 178 8.35 -17.02 14.34
CA LEU A 178 9.69 -17.62 14.26
C LEU A 178 9.87 -18.79 15.21
N ALA A 179 9.48 -18.64 16.47
CA ALA A 179 9.60 -19.72 17.46
C ALA A 179 8.78 -20.95 17.06
N ARG A 180 7.57 -20.76 16.51
CA ARG A 180 6.77 -21.85 15.94
C ARG A 180 7.45 -22.51 14.74
N ALA A 181 8.02 -21.72 13.83
CA ALA A 181 8.75 -22.24 12.67
C ALA A 181 10.04 -23.01 13.06
N CYS A 182 10.71 -22.59 14.12
CA CYS A 182 11.87 -23.28 14.69
C CYS A 182 11.51 -24.48 15.58
N GLY A 183 10.22 -24.77 15.80
CA GLY A 183 9.77 -25.88 16.62
C GLY A 183 9.97 -25.67 18.12
N GLU A 184 10.09 -24.43 18.58
CA GLU A 184 10.20 -24.17 20.01
C GLU A 184 8.91 -24.54 20.77
N PRO A 185 9.02 -25.23 21.92
CA PRO A 185 7.86 -25.58 22.71
C PRO A 185 7.18 -24.32 23.26
N SER A 186 5.86 -24.24 23.10
CA SER A 186 4.97 -23.11 23.45
C SER A 186 5.08 -22.59 24.89
N ARG A 187 5.82 -23.28 25.75
CA ARG A 187 6.03 -23.04 27.18
C ARG A 187 7.10 -21.97 27.43
N ASN A 188 8.03 -21.80 26.49
CA ASN A 188 9.15 -20.86 26.57
C ASN A 188 8.88 -19.54 25.84
N LEU A 189 7.77 -19.48 25.10
CA LEU A 189 7.35 -18.29 24.39
C LEU A 189 6.77 -17.27 25.38
N PRO A 190 7.16 -15.98 25.31
CA PRO A 190 6.50 -14.94 26.09
C PRO A 190 5.00 -15.00 25.79
N ARG A 191 4.17 -15.10 26.84
CA ARG A 191 2.72 -15.02 26.67
C ARG A 191 2.40 -13.70 26.00
N ALA A 192 1.46 -13.73 25.04
CA ALA A 192 0.88 -12.53 24.47
C ALA A 192 0.62 -11.50 25.59
N LEU A 193 1.04 -10.26 25.34
CA LEU A 193 0.85 -9.17 26.30
C LEU A 193 -0.64 -9.15 26.72
N PRO A 194 -0.94 -9.02 28.02
CA PRO A 194 -2.32 -9.04 28.48
C PRO A 194 -3.13 -8.00 27.71
N GLU A 195 -4.29 -8.42 27.21
CA GLU A 195 -5.30 -7.56 26.59
C GLU A 195 -5.44 -6.27 27.41
N PRO A 196 -5.36 -5.07 26.79
CA PRO A 196 -5.64 -3.84 27.51
C PRO A 196 -7.05 -3.93 28.08
N SER A 197 -7.18 -3.79 29.40
CA SER A 197 -8.45 -3.81 30.10
C SER A 197 -9.40 -2.74 29.53
N PRO A 198 -10.72 -3.02 29.44
CA PRO A 198 -11.71 -2.15 28.81
C PRO A 198 -11.78 -0.75 29.44
#